data_AF-K1T1I1-F1
#
_entry.id   AF-K1T1I1-F1
#
_cell.length_a   1.000
_cell.length_b   1.000
_cell.length_c   1.000
_cell.angle_alpha   90.00
_cell.angle_beta   90.00
_cell.angle_gamma   90.00
#
_symmetry.space_group_name_H-M   'P 1'
#
loop_
_entity.id
_entity.type
_entity.pdbx_description
1 polymer ?
#
loop_
_entity_poly.entity_id
_entity_poly.type
_entity_poly.pdbx_seq_one_letter_code
_entity_poly.pdbx_strand_id
1 'polypeptide(L)'
;MAAINDLIARIQDPELRLHVAKEVKELTKHKKFGLVFENHVPEMTLLYDYPISRGCKVIRKVDDDKRLTEDILWEVMSVCRGMATCHHSITGEELQVSCQDLICVAKNGEPIYPCLKYVDSVQNAPDSGLWHTLIEA
;
A
#
# COMPACT_ATOMS: atom_id res chain seq x y z
N MET A 1 -2.97 -15.54 29.55
CA MET A 1 -3.59 -14.39 30.26
C MET A 1 -4.93 -14.72 30.91
N ALA A 2 -5.71 -15.71 30.43
CA ALA A 2 -6.95 -16.14 31.10
C ALA A 2 -6.73 -16.56 32.57
N ALA A 3 -5.71 -17.39 32.83
CA ALA A 3 -5.42 -17.90 34.18
C ALA A 3 -5.13 -16.80 35.24
N ILE A 4 -4.54 -15.67 34.86
CA ILE A 4 -4.28 -14.56 35.80
C ILE A 4 -5.57 -13.82 36.15
N ASN A 5 -6.42 -13.56 35.14
CA ASN A 5 -7.73 -12.96 35.38
C ASN A 5 -8.63 -13.87 36.22
N ASP A 6 -8.55 -15.19 36.03
CA ASP A 6 -9.26 -16.18 36.84
C ASP A 6 -8.80 -16.18 38.30
N LEU A 7 -7.51 -15.93 38.56
CA LEU A 7 -6.97 -15.80 39.92
C LEU A 7 -7.39 -14.48 40.59
N ILE A 8 -7.41 -13.37 39.84
CA ILE A 8 -7.88 -12.07 40.33
C ILE A 8 -9.36 -12.15 40.70
N ALA A 9 -10.18 -12.87 39.94
CA ALA A 9 -11.60 -13.06 40.22
C ALA A 9 -11.87 -13.82 41.55
N ARG A 10 -10.89 -14.59 42.05
CA ARG A 10 -10.98 -15.34 43.32
C ARG A 10 -10.63 -14.51 44.56
N ILE A 11 -10.20 -13.26 44.39
CA ILE A 11 -9.91 -12.34 45.51
C ILE A 11 -11.25 -11.95 46.15
N GLN A 12 -11.41 -12.25 47.44
CA GLN A 12 -12.65 -11.98 48.19
C GLN A 12 -12.82 -10.49 48.52
N ASP A 13 -11.71 -9.79 48.75
CA ASP A 13 -11.71 -8.36 49.04
C ASP A 13 -11.97 -7.55 47.74
N PRO A 14 -13.04 -6.76 47.67
CA PRO A 14 -13.42 -6.05 46.46
C PRO A 14 -12.50 -4.89 46.12
N GLU A 15 -11.91 -4.21 47.11
CA GLU A 15 -10.97 -3.10 46.90
C GLU A 15 -9.63 -3.62 46.39
N LEU A 16 -9.10 -4.66 47.03
CA LEU A 16 -7.86 -5.30 46.64
C LEU A 16 -7.96 -5.89 45.22
N ARG A 17 -9.09 -6.52 44.90
CA ARG A 17 -9.35 -7.06 43.56
C ARG A 17 -9.30 -5.98 42.48
N LEU A 18 -9.90 -4.82 42.74
CA LEU A 18 -9.91 -3.68 41.81
C LEU A 18 -8.51 -3.10 41.61
N HIS A 19 -7.75 -2.93 42.68
CA HIS A 19 -6.38 -2.42 42.63
C HIS A 19 -5.46 -3.36 41.84
N VAL A 20 -5.50 -4.67 42.12
CA VAL A 20 -4.69 -5.67 41.42
C VAL A 20 -5.08 -5.78 39.95
N ALA A 21 -6.38 -5.77 39.63
CA ALA A 21 -6.85 -5.80 38.25
C ALA A 21 -6.37 -4.59 37.43
N LYS A 22 -6.39 -3.40 38.04
CA LYS A 22 -5.90 -2.17 37.41
C LYS A 22 -4.40 -2.25 37.13
N GLU A 23 -3.61 -2.69 38.11
CA GLU A 23 -2.17 -2.77 37.97
C GLU A 23 -1.75 -3.81 36.92
N VAL A 24 -2.40 -4.98 36.91
CA VAL A 24 -2.16 -6.02 35.90
C VAL A 24 -2.55 -5.54 34.51
N LYS A 25 -3.63 -4.75 34.37
CA LYS A 25 -4.02 -4.15 33.09
C LYS A 25 -2.97 -3.18 32.58
N GLU A 26 -2.41 -2.34 33.43
CA GLU A 26 -1.31 -1.43 33.03
C GLU A 26 -0.03 -2.20 32.66
N LEU A 27 0.35 -3.22 33.44
CA LEU A 27 1.50 -4.09 33.12
C LEU A 27 1.34 -4.82 31.78
N THR A 28 0.10 -5.21 31.45
CA THR A 28 -0.22 -5.87 30.17
C THR A 28 -0.07 -4.95 28.96
N LYS A 29 -0.27 -3.62 29.13
CA LYS A 29 -0.02 -2.65 28.05
C LYS A 29 1.47 -2.55 27.72
N HIS A 30 2.34 -2.72 28.71
CA HIS A 30 3.78 -2.53 28.55
C HIS A 30 4.54 -3.80 28.17
N LYS A 31 4.04 -4.99 28.52
CA LYS A 31 4.66 -6.26 28.09
C LYS A 31 3.95 -6.85 26.87
N LYS A 32 4.58 -6.70 25.71
CA LYS A 32 4.24 -7.45 24.50
C LYS A 32 4.68 -8.91 24.68
N PHE A 33 3.74 -9.82 24.91
CA PHE A 33 4.01 -11.27 24.94
C PHE A 33 3.49 -11.93 23.66
N GLY A 34 4.34 -12.72 23.00
CA GLY A 34 4.00 -13.46 21.76
C GLY A 34 4.77 -12.95 20.53
N LEU A 35 4.54 -13.58 19.37
CA LEU A 35 4.92 -13.04 18.07
C LEU A 35 4.14 -11.75 17.85
N VAL A 36 4.81 -10.62 18.06
CA VAL A 36 4.28 -9.31 17.73
C VAL A 36 4.35 -9.18 16.22
N PHE A 37 3.27 -9.52 15.53
CA PHE A 37 3.07 -8.95 14.21
C PHE A 37 2.87 -7.45 14.44
N GLU A 38 3.93 -6.67 14.22
CA GLU A 38 3.72 -5.25 13.97
C GLU A 38 2.75 -5.20 12.79
N ASN A 39 1.69 -4.40 12.91
CA ASN A 39 0.84 -4.10 11.76
C ASN A 39 1.74 -3.36 10.77
N HIS A 40 2.43 -4.10 9.90
CA HIS A 40 3.10 -3.53 8.74
C HIS A 40 1.99 -2.92 7.90
N VAL A 41 1.80 -1.62 8.06
CA VAL A 41 1.12 -0.83 7.04
C VAL A 41 1.94 -1.07 5.77
N PRO A 42 1.32 -1.58 4.69
CA PRO A 42 2.07 -1.85 3.47
C PRO A 42 2.81 -0.58 3.08
N GLU A 43 4.13 -0.65 3.08
CA GLU A 43 4.96 0.48 2.68
C GLU A 43 4.69 0.74 1.20
N MET A 44 4.39 1.98 0.88
CA MET A 44 4.12 2.43 -0.49
C MET A 44 5.14 3.49 -0.85
N THR A 45 5.50 3.56 -2.13
CA THR A 45 6.44 4.56 -2.63
C THR A 45 5.90 5.24 -3.88
N LEU A 46 6.20 6.52 -4.02
CA LEU A 46 5.84 7.34 -5.18
C LEU A 46 6.88 7.20 -6.29
N LEU A 47 6.39 7.06 -7.52
CA LEU A 47 7.19 6.94 -8.72
C LEU A 47 6.92 8.14 -9.63
N TYR A 48 7.67 9.23 -9.44
CA TYR A 48 7.44 10.50 -10.14
C TYR A 48 7.65 10.45 -11.65
N ASP A 49 8.70 9.75 -12.09
CA ASP A 49 9.08 9.66 -13.52
C ASP A 49 8.51 8.43 -14.24
N TYR A 50 7.61 7.69 -13.58
CA TYR A 50 7.07 6.45 -14.13
C TYR A 50 5.86 6.73 -15.05
N PRO A 51 5.84 6.20 -16.29
CA PRO A 51 4.77 6.46 -17.22
C PRO A 51 3.46 5.83 -16.75
N ILE A 52 2.37 6.60 -16.88
CA ILE A 52 1.04 6.13 -16.49
C ILE A 52 0.49 5.20 -17.56
N SER A 53 0.21 3.97 -17.16
CA SER A 53 -0.38 2.93 -18.00
C SER A 53 -1.55 2.25 -17.32
N ARG A 54 -2.33 1.49 -18.10
CA ARG A 54 -3.43 0.67 -17.58
C ARG A 54 -2.91 -0.33 -16.53
N GLY A 55 -3.60 -0.42 -15.40
CA GLY A 55 -3.24 -1.28 -14.27
C GLY A 55 -2.28 -0.63 -13.27
N CYS A 56 -1.76 0.57 -13.55
CA CYS A 56 -0.98 1.31 -12.57
C CYS A 56 -1.86 1.76 -11.40
N LYS A 57 -1.32 1.65 -10.18
CA LYS A 57 -1.86 2.35 -9.02
C LYS A 57 -1.32 3.77 -9.02
N VAL A 58 -2.19 4.74 -8.75
CA VAL A 58 -1.86 6.16 -8.81
C VAL A 58 -2.49 6.92 -7.66
N ILE A 59 -1.86 8.02 -7.29
CA ILE A 59 -2.48 9.09 -6.49
C ILE A 59 -2.57 10.35 -7.35
N ARG A 60 -3.40 11.30 -6.93
CA ARG A 60 -3.39 12.64 -7.53
C ARG A 60 -2.23 13.44 -6.96
N LYS A 61 -1.58 14.27 -7.77
CA LYS A 61 -0.48 15.15 -7.33
C LYS A 61 -0.85 16.07 -6.18
N VAL A 62 -2.11 16.50 -6.10
CA VAL A 62 -2.62 17.31 -4.99
C VAL A 62 -2.62 16.57 -3.64
N ASP A 63 -2.48 15.25 -3.66
CA ASP A 63 -2.47 14.37 -2.50
C ASP A 63 -1.04 13.86 -2.18
N ASP A 64 0.01 14.38 -2.83
CA ASP A 64 1.42 13.98 -2.63
C ASP A 64 1.91 14.18 -1.18
N ASP A 65 1.53 15.30 -0.55
CA ASP A 65 1.85 15.58 0.86
C ASP A 65 1.07 14.71 1.87
N LYS A 66 0.09 13.91 1.42
CA LYS A 66 -0.72 13.07 2.29
C LYS A 66 -0.04 11.72 2.53
N ARG A 67 -0.33 11.13 3.69
CA ARG A 67 0.14 9.77 3.99
C ARG A 67 -0.47 8.79 2.99
N LEU A 68 0.39 8.00 2.33
CA LEU A 68 -0.04 6.94 1.41
C LEU A 68 -0.87 5.89 2.17
N THR A 69 -2.16 5.87 1.89
CA THR A 69 -3.13 4.89 2.39
C THR A 69 -3.98 4.38 1.23
N GLU A 70 -4.64 3.24 1.43
CA GLU A 70 -5.52 2.65 0.41
C GLU A 70 -6.68 3.59 0.01
N ASP A 71 -7.09 4.49 0.92
CA ASP A 71 -8.19 5.45 0.69
C ASP A 71 -7.88 6.59 -0.30
N ILE A 72 -6.62 6.75 -0.69
CA ILE A 72 -6.22 7.74 -1.69
C ILE A 72 -5.69 7.10 -2.97
N LEU A 73 -5.64 5.76 -3.03
CA LEU A 73 -5.17 5.01 -4.19
C LEU A 73 -6.27 4.83 -5.22
N TRP A 74 -5.89 5.08 -6.47
CA TRP A 74 -6.72 4.83 -7.63
C TRP A 74 -6.03 3.85 -8.56
N GLU A 75 -6.81 3.04 -9.27
CA GLU A 75 -6.32 2.11 -10.29
C GLU A 75 -6.67 2.64 -11.69
N VAL A 76 -5.68 2.70 -12.57
CA VAL A 76 -5.89 3.20 -13.94
C VAL A 76 -6.55 2.11 -14.80
N MET A 77 -7.79 2.33 -15.21
CA MET A 77 -8.55 1.39 -16.05
C MET A 77 -8.24 1.56 -17.54
N SER A 78 -8.06 2.80 -17.99
CA SER A 78 -7.72 3.12 -19.38
C SER A 78 -7.02 4.47 -19.48
N VAL A 79 -6.21 4.65 -20.53
CA VAL A 79 -5.57 5.93 -20.86
C VAL A 79 -5.89 6.27 -22.31
N CYS A 80 -6.51 7.43 -22.52
CA CYS A 80 -6.93 7.92 -23.83
C CYS A 80 -6.50 9.37 -24.00
N ARG A 81 -5.65 9.67 -24.98
CA ARG A 81 -5.21 11.04 -25.34
C ARG A 81 -4.67 11.85 -24.14
N GLY A 82 -3.94 11.20 -23.23
CA GLY A 82 -3.37 11.85 -22.04
C GLY A 82 -4.35 12.01 -20.86
N MET A 83 -5.59 11.51 -20.97
CA MET A 83 -6.53 11.41 -19.87
C MET A 83 -6.60 9.96 -19.39
N ALA A 84 -6.44 9.74 -18.09
CA ALA A 84 -6.59 8.45 -17.44
C ALA A 84 -7.99 8.35 -16.82
N THR A 85 -8.69 7.24 -17.09
CA THR A 85 -9.89 6.85 -16.35
C THR A 85 -9.44 5.97 -15.19
N CYS A 86 -9.62 6.47 -13.98
CA CYS A 86 -9.16 5.85 -12.75
C CYS A 86 -10.36 5.35 -11.94
N HIS A 87 -10.22 4.21 -11.29
CA HIS A 87 -11.23 3.59 -10.44
C HIS A 87 -10.71 3.51 -9.01
N HIS A 88 -11.50 3.98 -8.05
CA HIS A 88 -11.18 3.89 -6.64
C HIS A 88 -11.63 2.56 -6.05
N SER A 89 -10.69 1.75 -5.57
CA SER A 89 -10.96 0.37 -5.14
C SER A 89 -11.90 0.25 -3.93
N ILE A 90 -12.03 1.30 -3.11
CA ILE A 90 -12.87 1.29 -1.90
C ILE A 90 -14.27 1.85 -2.16
N THR A 91 -14.36 2.98 -2.86
CA THR A 91 -15.65 3.68 -3.07
C THR A 91 -16.35 3.22 -4.34
N GLY A 92 -15.66 2.55 -5.26
CA GLY A 92 -16.20 2.17 -6.56
C GLY A 92 -16.36 3.35 -7.53
N GLU A 93 -15.84 4.53 -7.16
CA GLU A 93 -15.96 5.74 -7.98
C GLU A 93 -15.00 5.70 -9.16
N GLU A 94 -15.46 6.20 -10.29
CA GLU A 94 -14.62 6.42 -11.47
C GLU A 94 -14.36 7.92 -11.65
N LEU A 95 -13.11 8.26 -11.96
CA LEU A 95 -12.67 9.63 -12.16
C LEU A 95 -11.80 9.71 -13.41
N GLN A 96 -12.07 10.70 -14.27
CA GLN A 96 -11.17 11.05 -15.36
C GLN A 96 -10.26 12.20 -14.95
N VAL A 97 -8.95 11.97 -15.03
CA VAL A 97 -7.91 12.94 -14.65
C VAL A 97 -6.84 12.98 -15.72
N SER A 98 -6.20 14.14 -15.90
CA SER A 98 -5.00 14.26 -16.73
C SER A 98 -3.90 13.36 -16.17
N CYS A 99 -3.20 12.65 -17.05
CA CYS A 99 -2.02 11.87 -16.67
C CYS A 99 -0.93 12.74 -16.02
N GLN A 100 -0.90 14.03 -16.34
CA GLN A 100 0.07 14.96 -15.75
C GLN A 100 -0.22 15.29 -14.28
N ASP A 101 -1.45 15.07 -13.83
CA ASP A 101 -1.89 15.35 -12.45
C ASP A 101 -1.90 14.10 -11.57
N LEU A 102 -1.32 13.01 -12.06
CA LEU A 102 -1.25 11.72 -11.39
C LEU A 102 0.21 11.35 -11.12
N ILE A 103 0.44 10.58 -10.06
CA ILE A 103 1.74 9.99 -9.70
C ILE A 103 1.54 8.50 -9.49
N CYS A 104 2.39 7.67 -10.07
CA CYS A 104 2.33 6.22 -9.86
C CYS A 104 2.77 5.83 -8.45
N VAL A 105 2.14 4.82 -7.89
CA VAL A 105 2.44 4.26 -6.57
C VAL A 105 2.75 2.78 -6.72
N ALA A 106 3.81 2.33 -6.07
CA ALA A 106 4.12 0.92 -5.93
C ALA A 106 4.01 0.49 -4.47
N LYS A 107 3.42 -0.68 -4.23
CA LYS A 107 3.40 -1.32 -2.92
C LYS A 107 4.66 -2.15 -2.71
N ASN A 108 5.08 -2.29 -1.47
CA ASN A 108 6.19 -3.17 -1.12
C ASN A 108 5.93 -4.60 -1.64
N GLY A 109 6.93 -5.18 -2.32
CA GLY A 109 6.84 -6.48 -2.98
C GLY A 109 6.34 -6.44 -4.43
N GLU A 110 5.84 -5.30 -4.93
CA GLU A 110 5.55 -5.16 -6.35
C GLU A 110 6.85 -4.89 -7.14
N PRO A 111 7.07 -5.59 -8.27
CA PRO A 111 8.23 -5.34 -9.10
C PRO A 111 8.11 -3.94 -9.72
N ILE A 112 9.11 -3.10 -9.47
CA ILE A 112 9.25 -1.79 -10.12
C ILE A 112 10.47 -1.79 -11.02
N TYR A 113 10.33 -1.19 -12.21
CA TYR A 113 11.41 -1.03 -13.17
C TYR A 113 11.68 0.46 -13.47
N PRO A 114 12.01 1.27 -12.46
CA PRO A 114 12.05 2.73 -12.59
C PRO A 114 13.12 3.24 -13.56
N CYS A 115 14.20 2.47 -13.76
CA CYS A 115 15.31 2.88 -14.61
C CYS A 115 15.20 2.38 -16.06
N LEU A 116 14.24 1.49 -16.37
CA LEU A 116 14.14 0.93 -17.72
C LEU A 116 13.59 1.97 -18.69
N LYS A 117 14.48 2.52 -19.52
CA LYS A 117 14.10 3.41 -20.61
C LYS A 117 14.11 2.63 -21.92
N TYR A 118 13.02 2.74 -22.66
CA TYR A 118 12.99 2.26 -24.03
C TYR A 118 13.99 3.07 -24.87
N VAL A 119 14.89 2.38 -25.56
CA VAL A 119 15.86 3.01 -26.46
C VAL A 119 15.41 2.81 -27.90
N ASP A 120 15.26 1.55 -28.33
CA ASP A 120 14.87 1.21 -29.70
C ASP A 120 14.33 -0.24 -29.78
N SER A 121 13.82 -0.62 -30.94
CA SER A 121 13.37 -1.99 -31.25
C SER A 121 14.07 -2.51 -32.49
N VAL A 122 14.49 -3.78 -32.47
CA VAL A 122 15.16 -4.40 -33.60
C VAL A 122 14.25 -5.48 -34.19
N GLN A 123 13.85 -5.28 -35.45
CA GLN A 123 13.06 -6.24 -36.22
C GLN A 123 13.96 -6.98 -37.22
N ASN A 124 14.46 -8.16 -36.83
CA ASN A 124 15.33 -8.97 -37.68
C ASN A 124 14.57 -9.94 -38.61
N ALA A 125 13.28 -10.18 -38.38
CA ALA A 125 12.47 -11.09 -39.18
C ALA A 125 11.04 -10.54 -39.33
N PRO A 126 10.71 -9.83 -40.43
CA PRO A 126 9.38 -9.25 -40.63
C PRO A 126 8.26 -10.30 -40.73
N ASP A 127 8.61 -11.55 -41.05
CA ASP A 127 7.67 -12.67 -41.20
C ASP A 127 7.46 -13.45 -39.89
N SER A 128 8.16 -13.06 -38.81
CA SER A 128 8.10 -13.71 -37.50
C SER A 128 7.45 -12.78 -36.46
N GLY A 129 6.57 -13.30 -35.61
CA GLY A 129 5.98 -12.55 -34.49
C GLY A 129 6.96 -12.26 -33.35
N LEU A 130 8.25 -12.55 -33.51
CA LEU A 130 9.29 -12.33 -32.52
C LEU A 130 9.81 -10.88 -32.61
N TRP A 131 9.84 -10.20 -31.47
CA TRP A 131 10.31 -8.82 -31.33
C TRP A 131 11.38 -8.74 -30.24
N HIS A 132 12.37 -7.86 -30.47
CA HIS A 132 13.40 -7.55 -29.51
C HIS A 132 13.34 -6.07 -29.17
N THR A 133 13.38 -5.75 -27.87
CA THR A 133 13.36 -4.38 -27.36
C THR A 133 14.71 -4.07 -26.71
N LEU A 134 15.35 -2.99 -27.15
CA LEU A 134 16.54 -2.44 -26.53
C LEU A 134 16.12 -1.53 -25.36
N ILE A 135 16.65 -1.82 -24.18
CA ILE A 135 16.40 -1.06 -22.96
C ILE A 135 17.73 -0.58 -22.37
N GLU A 136 17.73 0.64 -21.85
CA GLU A 136 18.81 1.19 -21.03
C GLU A 136 18.42 1.01 -19.55
N ALA A 137 19.38 0.59 -18.71
CA ALA A 137 19.19 0.28 -17.28
C ALA A 137 20.26 0.97 -16.43
#